data_AF-A0A2G2QPQ2-F1
#
_entry.id   AF-A0A2G2QPQ2-F1
#
_cell.length_a   1.000
_cell.length_b   1.000
_cell.length_c   1.000
_cell.angle_alpha   90.00
_cell.angle_beta   90.00
_cell.angle_gamma   90.00
#
_symmetry.space_group_name_H-M   'P 1'
#
loop_
_entity.id
_entity.type
_entity.pdbx_description
1 polymer ?
#
loop_
_entity_poly.entity_id
_entity_poly.type
_entity_poly.pdbx_seq_one_letter_code
_entity_poly.pdbx_strand_id
1 'polypeptide(L)'
;MLEPIDSDYWRDEDVLTVWQAAFAMCNLEPWEEPISTNARPPEKVEKMRTVLLDNIAHYLTGDVFAQSGWSCKTRRPMQLSGLYFSRHSLSQWAKTQLPMDNTPLFLSAPFRLTCSINTISRL
;
A
#
# COMPACT_ATOMS: atom_id res chain seq x y z
N MET A 1 4.19 -14.51 11.80
CA MET A 1 5.29 -13.55 12.06
C MET A 1 5.03 -12.35 11.16
N LEU A 2 5.18 -11.12 11.66
CA LEU A 2 4.98 -9.93 10.83
C LEU A 2 6.29 -9.60 10.14
N GLU A 3 6.25 -9.45 8.82
CA GLU A 3 7.44 -9.16 8.03
C GLU A 3 7.59 -7.66 7.77
N PRO A 4 8.84 -7.16 7.69
CA PRO A 4 9.09 -5.79 7.27
C PRO A 4 8.67 -5.60 5.82
N ILE A 5 8.15 -4.41 5.50
CA ILE A 5 7.74 -4.06 4.14
C ILE A 5 8.90 -4.18 3.13
N ASP A 6 8.62 -4.78 1.97
CA ASP A 6 9.45 -4.72 0.78
C ASP A 6 9.31 -3.33 0.14
N SER A 7 10.04 -2.36 0.71
CA SER A 7 9.93 -0.96 0.29
C SER A 7 10.30 -0.70 -1.17
N ASP A 8 10.99 -1.62 -1.84
CA ASP A 8 11.32 -1.49 -3.26
C ASP A 8 10.14 -1.91 -4.12
N TYR A 9 9.47 -3.03 -3.81
CA TYR A 9 8.24 -3.43 -4.48
C TYR A 9 7.13 -2.37 -4.31
N TRP A 10 6.83 -1.98 -3.07
CA TRP A 10 5.74 -1.04 -2.76
C TRP A 10 6.03 0.40 -3.19
N ARG A 11 7.25 0.69 -3.65
CA ARG A 11 7.59 2.00 -4.20
C ARG A 11 6.88 2.30 -5.50
N ASP A 12 6.72 1.27 -6.32
CA ASP A 12 6.25 1.42 -7.69
C ASP A 12 4.72 1.26 -7.79
N GLU A 13 4.07 0.85 -6.69
CA GLU A 13 2.61 0.76 -6.56
C GLU A 13 2.00 2.16 -6.32
N ASP A 14 1.23 2.66 -7.30
CA ASP A 14 0.53 3.94 -7.18
C ASP A 14 -0.84 3.82 -6.52
N VAL A 15 -1.47 2.64 -6.60
CA VAL A 15 -2.81 2.40 -6.06
C VAL A 15 -2.75 1.27 -5.06
N LEU A 16 -3.16 1.55 -3.82
CA LEU A 16 -3.19 0.58 -2.74
C LEU A 16 -4.62 0.43 -2.24
N THR A 17 -5.05 -0.80 -1.96
CA THR A 17 -6.26 -1.00 -1.17
C THR A 17 -6.09 -0.34 0.19
N VAL A 18 -7.21 0.00 0.85
CA VAL A 18 -7.19 0.55 2.22
C VAL A 18 -6.36 -0.31 3.19
N TRP A 19 -6.37 -1.63 3.04
CA TRP A 19 -5.56 -2.51 3.87
C TRP A 19 -4.08 -2.49 3.49
N GLN A 20 -3.74 -2.64 2.21
CA GLN A 20 -2.36 -2.53 1.76
C GLN A 20 -1.74 -1.19 2.19
N ALA A 21 -2.49 -0.10 2.05
CA ALA A 21 -2.10 1.21 2.54
C ALA A 21 -1.85 1.19 4.06
N ALA A 22 -2.76 0.66 4.87
CA ALA A 22 -2.59 0.60 6.32
C ALA A 22 -1.38 -0.25 6.75
N PHE A 23 -1.08 -1.34 6.02
CA PHE A 23 0.14 -2.14 6.19
C PHE A 23 1.39 -1.35 5.88
N ALA A 24 1.41 -0.76 4.70
CA ALA A 24 2.55 -0.01 4.20
C ALA A 24 2.86 1.21 5.07
N MET A 25 1.83 1.91 5.54
CA MET A 25 1.94 3.02 6.50
C MET A 25 2.47 2.57 7.87
N CYS A 26 2.36 1.28 8.20
CA CYS A 26 2.94 0.67 9.40
C CYS A 26 4.31 -0.01 9.17
N ASN A 27 4.90 0.14 7.98
CA ASN A 27 6.13 -0.54 7.53
C ASN A 27 6.08 -2.08 7.64
N LEU A 28 4.90 -2.64 7.39
CA LEU A 28 4.68 -4.09 7.43
C LEU A 28 4.26 -4.61 6.06
N GLU A 29 4.64 -5.85 5.75
CA GLU A 29 4.04 -6.58 4.64
C GLU A 29 2.59 -6.96 4.94
N PRO A 30 1.64 -6.74 4.01
CA PRO A 30 0.30 -7.30 4.08
C PRO A 30 0.36 -8.82 3.88
N TRP A 31 0.54 -9.51 5.02
CA TRP A 31 0.53 -10.94 5.36
C TRP A 31 0.85 -12.02 4.32
N GLU A 32 1.64 -12.98 4.78
CA GLU A 32 1.91 -14.26 4.12
C GLU A 32 0.80 -15.32 4.32
N GLU A 33 0.71 -16.24 3.36
CA GLU A 33 -0.08 -17.48 3.39
C GLU A 33 0.39 -18.49 4.47
N PRO A 34 -0.48 -19.40 4.96
CA PRO A 34 -1.92 -19.42 4.80
C PRO A 34 -2.63 -18.73 5.97
N ILE A 35 -3.63 -17.92 5.62
CA ILE A 35 -4.53 -17.25 6.56
C ILE A 35 -5.50 -18.30 7.12
N SER A 36 -5.32 -18.67 8.39
CA SER A 36 -6.43 -19.24 9.16
C SER A 36 -7.60 -18.26 9.09
N THR A 37 -8.82 -18.74 8.84
CA THR A 37 -10.05 -17.92 8.76
C THR A 37 -10.32 -17.04 9.99
N ASN A 38 -9.58 -17.27 11.08
CA ASN A 38 -9.65 -16.49 12.32
C ASN A 38 -8.46 -15.52 12.53
N ALA A 39 -7.54 -15.42 11.57
CA ALA A 39 -6.39 -14.54 11.69
C ALA A 39 -6.88 -13.08 11.69
N ARG A 40 -6.61 -12.38 12.78
CA ARG A 40 -6.93 -10.96 12.91
C ARG A 40 -5.74 -10.12 12.50
N PRO A 41 -5.99 -8.98 11.85
CA PRO A 41 -4.95 -8.02 11.61
C PRO A 41 -4.36 -7.46 12.92
N PRO A 42 -3.09 -7.03 12.93
CA PRO A 42 -2.52 -6.35 14.09
C PRO A 42 -3.30 -5.08 14.40
N GLU A 43 -3.55 -4.83 15.68
CA GLU A 43 -4.32 -3.68 16.17
C GLU A 43 -3.77 -2.34 15.65
N LYS A 44 -2.44 -2.19 15.55
CA LYS A 44 -1.81 -0.97 15.01
C LYS A 44 -2.23 -0.70 13.55
N VAL A 45 -2.41 -1.76 12.77
CA VAL A 45 -2.81 -1.64 11.36
C VAL A 45 -4.30 -1.34 11.26
N GLU A 46 -5.14 -1.94 12.10
CA GLU A 46 -6.56 -1.58 12.18
C GLU A 46 -6.74 -0.09 12.55
N LYS A 47 -6.01 0.38 13.56
CA LYS A 47 -6.02 1.80 13.96
C LYS A 47 -5.58 2.71 12.81
N MET A 48 -4.48 2.36 12.14
CA MET A 48 -4.01 3.11 10.98
C MET A 48 -5.07 3.16 9.88
N ARG A 49 -5.73 2.03 9.58
CA ARG A 49 -6.80 1.96 8.59
C ARG A 49 -7.91 2.96 8.86
N THR A 50 -8.38 3.05 10.11
CA THR A 50 -9.41 4.01 10.52
C THR A 50 -8.93 5.45 10.31
N VAL A 51 -7.70 5.75 10.74
CA VAL A 51 -7.11 7.10 10.55
C VAL A 51 -7.05 7.48 9.07
N LEU A 52 -6.62 6.59 8.19
CA LEU A 52 -6.54 6.88 6.75
C LEU A 52 -7.93 7.11 6.15
N LEU A 53 -8.92 6.30 6.51
CA LEU A 53 -10.30 6.45 6.02
C LEU A 53 -10.95 7.76 6.45
N ASP A 54 -10.66 8.22 7.66
CA ASP A 54 -11.24 9.46 8.21
C ASP A 54 -10.57 10.72 7.65
N ASN A 55 -9.33 10.63 7.17
CA ASN A 55 -8.50 11.80 6.87
C ASN A 55 -8.04 11.90 5.40
N ILE A 56 -8.20 10.85 4.60
CA ILE A 56 -7.70 10.81 3.22
C ILE A 56 -8.87 10.48 2.28
N ALA A 57 -8.99 11.23 1.20
CA ALA A 57 -9.94 10.93 0.13
C ALA A 57 -9.61 9.57 -0.50
N HIS A 58 -10.59 8.68 -0.53
CA HIS A 58 -10.52 7.35 -1.14
C HIS A 58 -11.53 7.24 -2.28
N TYR A 59 -11.31 6.27 -3.15
CA TYR A 59 -12.22 5.98 -4.26
C TYR A 59 -12.53 4.49 -4.36
N LEU A 60 -13.65 4.20 -5.04
CA LEU A 60 -14.11 2.86 -5.35
C LEU A 60 -13.66 2.53 -6.78
N THR A 61 -12.99 1.39 -6.98
CA THR A 61 -12.69 0.91 -8.34
C THR A 61 -13.75 -0.03 -8.89
N GLY A 62 -14.66 -0.53 -8.04
CA GLY A 62 -15.67 -1.53 -8.43
C GLY A 62 -15.11 -2.95 -8.57
N ASP A 63 -13.80 -3.13 -8.44
CA ASP A 63 -13.17 -4.44 -8.48
C ASP A 63 -13.51 -5.23 -7.21
N VAL A 64 -14.00 -6.46 -7.38
CA VAL A 64 -14.20 -7.45 -6.31
C VAL A 64 -13.18 -8.57 -6.51
N PHE A 65 -12.02 -8.44 -5.90
CA PHE A 65 -11.02 -9.48 -5.74
C PHE A 65 -11.47 -10.51 -4.69
N ALA A 66 -11.23 -11.79 -4.99
CA ALA A 66 -11.70 -12.92 -4.21
C ALA A 66 -11.22 -12.89 -2.74
N GLN A 67 -12.07 -13.37 -1.83
CA GLN A 67 -11.81 -13.48 -0.39
C GLN A 67 -10.78 -14.58 0.00
N SER A 68 -9.94 -15.07 -0.92
CA SER A 68 -9.03 -16.18 -0.63
C SER A 68 -7.71 -16.18 -1.44
N GLY A 69 -6.59 -16.32 -0.70
CA GLY A 69 -5.23 -16.71 -1.19
C GLY A 69 -4.27 -15.54 -1.47
N TRP A 70 -3.04 -15.60 -0.92
CA TRP A 70 -1.91 -14.66 -1.14
C TRP A 70 -0.57 -15.42 -1.19
N SER A 71 0.05 -15.51 -2.36
CA SER A 71 1.39 -16.12 -2.48
C SER A 71 2.50 -15.06 -2.55
N CYS A 72 3.62 -15.39 -1.90
CA CYS A 72 4.73 -14.56 -1.46
C CYS A 72 5.44 -13.68 -2.51
N LYS A 73 5.32 -13.90 -3.83
CA LYS A 73 6.00 -13.01 -4.81
C LYS A 73 5.27 -12.71 -6.12
N THR A 74 4.05 -13.20 -6.38
CA THR A 74 3.46 -12.99 -7.72
C THR A 74 1.95 -12.83 -7.84
N ARG A 75 1.10 -13.05 -6.82
CA ARG A 75 -0.36 -12.81 -6.93
C ARG A 75 -0.98 -12.59 -5.55
N ARG A 76 -1.37 -11.35 -5.23
CA ARG A 76 -1.57 -10.87 -3.86
C ARG A 76 -3.01 -10.30 -3.55
N PRO A 77 -4.01 -11.19 -3.26
CA PRO A 77 -5.41 -11.08 -2.73
C PRO A 77 -6.08 -10.56 -1.43
N MET A 78 -6.02 -9.32 -0.93
CA MET A 78 -6.59 -8.95 0.41
C MET A 78 -7.43 -7.75 0.14
N GLN A 79 -8.58 -8.07 -0.41
CA GLN A 79 -9.70 -7.19 -0.31
C GLN A 79 -10.53 -7.56 0.90
N LEU A 80 -10.72 -6.56 1.74
CA LEU A 80 -11.81 -6.53 2.69
C LEU A 80 -12.67 -5.27 2.51
N SER A 81 -12.36 -4.37 1.56
CA SER A 81 -13.07 -3.07 1.49
C SER A 81 -13.43 -2.50 0.12
N GLY A 82 -12.88 -2.93 -1.03
CA GLY A 82 -13.20 -2.32 -2.34
C GLY A 82 -12.85 -0.82 -2.48
N LEU A 83 -12.20 -0.26 -1.44
CA LEU A 83 -11.78 1.13 -1.32
C LEU A 83 -10.26 1.22 -1.49
N TYR A 84 -9.81 2.30 -2.12
CA TYR A 84 -8.42 2.50 -2.52
C TYR A 84 -7.92 3.90 -2.19
N PHE A 85 -6.62 3.99 -1.96
CA PHE A 85 -5.88 5.24 -1.87
C PHE A 85 -4.82 5.30 -2.97
N SER A 86 -4.59 6.51 -3.49
CA SER A 86 -3.38 6.76 -4.27
C SER A 86 -2.18 6.98 -3.33
N ARG A 87 -1.01 6.51 -3.76
CA ARG A 87 0.28 6.79 -3.14
C ARG A 87 0.50 8.29 -2.98
N HIS A 88 0.05 9.08 -3.96
CA HIS A 88 0.09 10.54 -3.89
C HIS A 88 -0.67 11.07 -2.68
N SER A 89 -1.93 10.68 -2.48
CA SER A 89 -2.75 11.13 -1.35
C SER A 89 -2.16 10.70 -0.01
N LEU A 90 -1.63 9.48 0.08
CA LEU A 90 -0.91 8.98 1.25
C LEU A 90 0.35 9.80 1.54
N SER A 91 1.13 10.15 0.52
CA SER A 91 2.34 10.97 0.65
C SER A 91 2.03 12.38 1.12
N GLN A 92 1.00 13.02 0.58
CA GLN A 92 0.57 14.37 1.00
C GLN A 92 0.12 14.37 2.46
N TRP A 93 -0.68 13.38 2.85
CA TRP A 93 -1.12 13.24 4.24
C TRP A 93 0.06 12.97 5.18
N ALA A 94 0.97 12.05 4.82
CA ALA A 94 2.13 11.72 5.64
C ALA A 94 3.03 12.95 5.88
N LYS A 95 3.26 13.77 4.84
CA LYS A 95 4.07 14.99 4.96
C LYS A 95 3.46 16.05 5.87
N THR A 96 2.14 16.07 6.02
CA THR A 96 1.43 17.07 6.82
C THR A 96 1.21 16.61 8.26
N GLN A 97 1.05 15.31 8.49
CA GLN A 97 0.65 14.76 9.79
C GLN A 97 1.77 14.00 10.52
N LEU A 98 2.77 13.48 9.82
CA LEU A 98 3.84 12.69 10.43
C LEU A 98 5.14 13.49 10.52
N PRO A 99 5.87 13.42 11.66
CA PRO A 99 7.26 13.88 11.74
C PRO A 99 8.11 13.18 10.68
N MET A 100 9.16 13.84 10.16
CA MET A 100 10.01 13.27 9.09
C MET A 100 10.54 11.86 9.43
N ASP A 101 10.92 11.63 10.70
CA ASP A 101 11.46 10.35 11.17
C ASP A 101 10.42 9.21 11.22
N ASN A 102 9.12 9.53 11.12
CA ASN A 102 8.02 8.58 11.11
C ASN A 102 7.42 8.38 9.71
N THR A 103 8.09 8.88 8.67
CA THR A 103 7.63 8.69 7.29
C THR A 103 7.72 7.21 6.91
N PRO A 104 6.64 6.60 6.39
CA PRO A 104 6.66 5.21 5.92
C PRO A 104 7.73 4.98 4.84
N LEU A 105 8.42 3.84 4.93
CA LEU A 105 9.57 3.50 4.06
C LEU A 105 9.19 3.45 2.58
N PHE A 106 7.97 2.99 2.27
CA PHE A 106 7.52 2.96 0.88
C PHE A 106 7.34 4.36 0.28
N LEU A 107 7.22 5.42 1.11
CA LEU A 107 7.04 6.82 0.70
C LEU A 107 8.33 7.65 0.72
N SER A 108 9.43 7.14 1.30
CA SER A 108 10.65 7.94 1.56
C SER A 108 11.56 8.13 0.35
N ALA A 109 11.36 7.38 -0.75
CA ALA A 109 12.19 7.46 -1.95
C ALA A 109 11.42 8.06 -3.15
N PRO A 110 12.11 8.77 -4.07
CA PRO A 110 11.48 9.31 -5.27
C PRO A 110 10.88 8.19 -6.11
N PHE A 111 9.61 8.37 -6.52
CA PHE A 111 8.94 7.49 -7.47
C PHE A 111 9.78 7.42 -8.75
N ARG A 112 10.21 6.22 -9.14
CA ARG A 112 10.94 6.05 -10.41
C ARG A 112 9.93 6.15 -11.54
N LEU A 113 9.75 7.37 -12.07
CA LEU A 113 9.22 7.52 -13.42
C LEU A 113 10.23 6.85 -14.36
N THR A 114 9.98 5.60 -14.74
CA THR A 114 10.57 5.02 -15.96
C THR A 114 9.92 5.69 -17.16
N CYS A 115 10.18 6.98 -17.33
CA CYS A 115 9.93 7.66 -18.58
C CYS A 115 11.01 7.19 -19.56
N SER A 116 10.74 6.09 -20.26
CA SER A 116 11.49 5.72 -21.45
C SER A 116 11.27 6.81 -22.50
N ILE A 117 12.12 7.84 -22.46
CA ILE A 117 12.23 8.80 -23.56
C ILE A 117 12.80 8.00 -24.74
N ASN A 118 11.91 7.55 -25.62
CA ASN A 118 12.29 7.11 -26.96
C ASN A 118 12.89 8.31 -27.69
N THR A 119 14.20 8.46 -27.64
CA THR A 119 14.94 9.37 -28.51
C THR A 119 14.89 8.79 -29.93
N ILE A 120 13.84 9.13 -30.68
CA ILE A 120 13.85 9.01 -32.14
C ILE A 120 14.84 10.07 -32.64
N SER A 121 16.09 9.67 -32.83
CA SER A 121 17.04 10.44 -33.65
C SER A 121 16.69 10.18 -35.11
N ARG A 122 15.95 11.11 -35.72
CA ARG A 122 15.93 11.30 -37.18
C ARG A 122 16.79 12.51 -37.48
N LEU A 123 17.99 12.28 -38.01
CA LEU A 123 18.65 13.09 -39.04
C LEU A 123 19.53 12.15 -39.87
#